data_AF-C3N6S0-F1
#
_entry.id   AF-C3N6S0-F1
#
_cell.length_a   1.000
_cell.length_b   1.000
_cell.length_c   1.000
_cell.angle_alpha   90.00
_cell.angle_beta   90.00
_cell.angle_gamma   90.00
#
_symmetry.space_group_name_H-M   'P 1'
#
loop_
_entity.id
_entity.type
_entity.pdbx_description
1 polymer ?
#
loop_
_entity_poly.entity_id
_entity_poly.type
_entity_poly.pdbx_seq_one_letter_code
_entity_poly.pdbx_strand_id
1 'polypeptide(L)' 'MISPDLAIKILLLVPSVIFFFYSAVYLMLFELNVQPKLSKFYRNTSLVLAGGGILLLAIYLMI' A
#
# COMPACT_ATOMS: atom_id res chain seq x y z
N MET A 1 1.12 -17.71 23.59
CA MET A 1 1.51 -18.07 22.21
C MET A 1 0.51 -17.41 21.27
N ILE A 2 0.98 -16.65 20.27
CA ILE A 2 0.10 -16.05 19.25
C ILE A 2 -0.46 -17.21 18.41
N SER A 3 -1.77 -17.22 18.14
CA SER A 3 -2.35 -18.24 17.27
C SER A 3 -1.81 -18.08 15.83
N PRO A 4 -1.60 -19.18 15.08
CA PRO A 4 -1.18 -19.09 13.69
C PRO A 4 -2.09 -18.19 12.83
N ASP A 5 -3.40 -18.22 13.09
CA ASP A 5 -4.39 -17.33 12.44
C ASP A 5 -4.07 -15.85 12.68
N LEU A 6 -3.87 -15.46 13.94
CA LEU A 6 -3.56 -14.08 14.30
C LEU A 6 -2.23 -13.63 13.68
N ALA A 7 -1.23 -14.52 13.61
CA ALA A 7 0.04 -14.22 12.98
C ALA A 7 -0.10 -13.93 11.47
N ILE A 8 -0.89 -14.73 10.75
CA ILE A 8 -1.17 -14.53 9.31
C ILE A 8 -1.93 -13.21 9.10
N LYS A 9 -2.92 -12.93 9.93
CA LYS A 9 -3.69 -11.67 9.88
C LYS A 9 -2.79 -10.45 10.04
N ILE A 10 -1.85 -10.49 10.99
CA ILE A 10 -0.86 -9.41 11.17
C ILE A 10 0.06 -9.31 9.94
N LEU A 11 0.53 -10.44 9.41
CA LEU A 11 1.42 -10.50 8.25
C LEU A 11 0.78 -9.94 6.97
N LEU A 12 -0.54 -9.91 6.87
CA LEU A 12 -1.26 -9.28 5.74
C LEU A 12 -1.62 -7.83 6.03
N LEU A 13 -2.12 -7.55 7.24
CA LEU A 13 -2.60 -6.22 7.61
C LEU A 13 -1.46 -5.20 7.63
N VAL A 14 -0.33 -5.52 8.26
CA VAL A 14 0.79 -4.56 8.40
C VAL A 14 1.33 -4.15 7.04
N PRO A 15 1.66 -5.07 6.10
CA PRO A 15 2.07 -4.68 4.75
C PRO A 15 0.99 -3.92 3.98
N SER A 16 -0.29 -4.26 4.15
CA SER A 16 -1.37 -3.51 3.48
C SER A 16 -1.39 -2.03 3.90
N VAL A 17 -1.25 -1.75 5.20
CA VAL A 17 -1.19 -0.38 5.74
C VAL A 17 0.04 0.36 5.22
N ILE A 18 1.20 -0.31 5.19
CA ILE A 18 2.43 0.25 4.64
C ILE A 18 2.24 0.62 3.16
N PHE A 19 1.62 -0.26 2.38
CA PHE A 19 1.35 -0.03 0.95
C PHE A 19 0.44 1.19 0.76
N PHE A 20 -0.65 1.29 1.53
CA PHE A 20 -1.54 2.45 1.47
C PHE A 20 -0.85 3.75 1.88
N PHE A 21 -0.03 3.72 2.93
CA PHE A 21 0.73 4.88 3.37
C PHE A 21 1.65 5.39 2.25
N TYR A 22 2.49 4.52 1.68
CA TYR A 22 3.39 4.93 0.59
C TYR A 22 2.63 5.30 -0.68
N SER A 23 1.51 4.64 -0.98
CA SER A 23 0.64 5.04 -2.09
C SER A 23 0.17 6.49 -1.96
N ALA A 24 -0.29 6.88 -0.77
CA ALA A 24 -0.73 8.25 -0.48
C ALA A 24 0.44 9.25 -0.56
N VAL A 25 1.62 8.89 -0.05
CA VAL A 25 2.83 9.73 -0.16
C VAL A 25 3.20 9.97 -1.62
N TYR A 26 3.26 8.92 -2.44
CA TYR A 26 3.58 9.05 -3.87
C TYR A 26 2.50 9.81 -4.63
N LEU A 27 1.23 9.66 -4.27
CA LEU A 27 0.15 10.47 -4.85
C LEU A 27 0.34 11.94 -4.52
N MET A 28 0.65 12.27 -3.26
CA MET A 28 0.89 13.64 -2.83
C MET A 28 2.09 14.27 -3.56
N LEU A 29 3.20 13.52 -3.73
CA LEU A 29 4.35 13.98 -4.51
C LEU A 29 3.99 14.26 -5.98
N PHE A 30 3.09 13.45 -6.56
CA PHE A 30 2.55 13.66 -7.89
C PHE A 30 1.66 14.91 -7.97
N GLU A 31 0.67 15.04 -7.09
CA GLU A 31 -0.31 16.14 -7.07
C GLU A 31 0.36 17.49 -6.81
N LEU A 32 1.33 17.54 -5.89
CA LEU A 32 2.09 18.76 -5.60
C LEU A 32 3.17 19.04 -6.65
N ASN A 33 3.35 18.17 -7.64
CA ASN A 33 4.34 18.29 -8.71
C ASN A 33 5.78 18.58 -8.16
N VAL A 34 6.14 17.95 -7.04
CA VAL A 34 7.40 18.23 -6.31
C VAL A 34 8.63 18.07 -7.20
N GLN A 35 8.61 17.07 -8.07
CA GLN A 35 9.63 16.85 -9.11
C GLN A 35 8.97 16.46 -10.44
N PRO A 36 8.80 17.39 -11.39
CA PRO A 36 8.05 17.13 -12.63
C PRO A 36 8.62 15.99 -13.48
N LYS A 37 9.94 15.81 -13.49
CA LYS A 37 10.62 14.74 -14.22
C LYS A 37 10.22 13.33 -13.73
N LEU A 38 9.79 13.21 -12.47
CA LEU A 38 9.39 11.95 -11.84
C LEU A 38 7.86 11.80 -11.70
N SER A 39 7.07 12.75 -12.21
CA SER A 39 5.61 12.75 -12.08
C SER A 39 4.96 11.42 -12.50
N LYS A 40 5.34 10.87 -13.66
CA LYS A 40 4.85 9.56 -14.13
C LYS A 40 5.24 8.41 -13.19
N PHE A 41 6.45 8.46 -12.64
CA PHE A 41 6.93 7.45 -11.69
C PHE A 41 6.12 7.51 -10.40
N TYR A 42 5.92 8.69 -9.81
CA TYR A 42 5.12 8.86 -8.60
C TYR A 42 3.68 8.36 -8.79
N ARG A 43 3.02 8.74 -9.89
CA ARG A 43 1.67 8.26 -10.19
C ARG A 43 1.60 6.74 -10.33
N ASN A 44 2.49 6.16 -11.12
CA ASN A 44 2.47 4.71 -11.37
C ASN A 44 2.77 3.92 -10.10
N THR A 45 3.78 4.34 -9.32
CA THR A 45 4.13 3.71 -8.04
C THR A 45 2.98 3.84 -7.04
N SER A 46 2.33 5.00 -6.96
CA SER A 46 1.14 5.19 -6.12
C SER A 46 0.02 4.20 -6.47
N LEU A 47 -0.28 4.04 -7.77
CA LEU A 47 -1.31 3.11 -8.24
C LEU A 47 -0.96 1.64 -7.96
N VAL A 48 0.29 1.24 -8.20
CA VAL A 48 0.76 -0.13 -7.93
C VAL A 48 0.66 -0.45 -6.45
N LEU A 49 1.10 0.48 -5.58
CA LEU A 49 1.01 0.31 -4.14
C LEU A 49 -0.44 0.27 -3.64
N ALA A 50 -1.31 1.14 -4.16
CA ALA A 50 -2.74 1.10 -3.83
C ALA A 50 -3.36 -0.25 -4.21
N GLY A 51 -3.09 -0.72 -5.44
CA GLY A 51 -3.57 -2.02 -5.91
C GLY A 51 -3.06 -3.18 -5.06
N GLY A 52 -1.78 -3.21 -4.73
CA GLY A 52 -1.19 -4.21 -3.84
C GLY A 52 -1.78 -4.16 -2.43
N GLY A 53 -2.00 -2.97 -1.88
CA GLY A 53 -2.62 -2.77 -0.57
C GLY A 53 -4.05 -3.29 -0.54
N ILE A 54 -4.85 -2.99 -1.57
CA ILE A 54 -6.22 -3.51 -1.73
C ILE A 54 -6.21 -5.04 -1.79
N LEU A 55 -5.29 -5.63 -2.56
CA LEU A 55 -5.20 -7.08 -2.68
C LEU A 55 -4.87 -7.75 -1.34
N LEU A 56 -3.89 -7.23 -0.60
CA LEU A 56 -3.53 -7.74 0.72
C LEU A 56 -4.67 -7.57 1.74
N LEU A 57 -5.33 -6.42 1.73
CA LEU A 57 -6.47 -6.15 2.61
C LEU A 57 -7.67 -7.05 2.28
N ALA A 58 -7.94 -7.29 1.00
CA ALA A 58 -8.99 -8.19 0.57
C ALA A 58 -8.74 -9.62 1.06
N ILE A 59 -7.50 -10.11 0.93
CA ILE A 59 -7.11 -11.42 1.47
C ILE A 59 -7.29 -11.44 2.99
N TYR A 60 -6.85 -10.40 3.70
CA TYR A 60 -7.01 -10.26 5.15
C TYR A 60 -8.48 -10.34 5.60
N LEU A 61 -9.41 -9.75 4.83
CA LEU A 61 -10.85 -9.75 5.16
C LEU A 61 -11.54 -11.09 4.85
N MET A 62 -10.93 -11.93 4.01
CA MET A 62 -11.48 -13.26 3.64
C MET A 62 -11.11 -14.35 4.65
N ILE A 63 -10.01 -14.17 5.40
CA ILE A 63 -9.54 -15.09 6.45
C ILE A 63 -10.00 -14.63 7.83
#